data_AF-A0A381V8A3-F1
#
_entry.id   AF-A0A381V8A3-F1
#
_cell.length_a   1.000
_cell.length_b   1.000
_cell.length_c   1.000
_cell.angle_alpha   90.00
_cell.angle_beta   90.00
_cell.angle_gamma   90.00
#
_symmetry.space_group_name_H-M   'P 1'
#
loop_
_entity.id
_entity.type
_entity.pdbx_description
1 polymer ?
#
loop_
_entity_poly.entity_id
_entity_poly.type
_entity_poly.pdbx_seq_one_letter_code
_entity_poly.pdbx_strand_id
1 'polypeptide(L)'
;MKATATQSANYPQVVIDEMVSRYEAEPTRATVDELAVEFDKSARSVIAKLSALGVYVAAVKAAKRPAQVRKADLVASIEEDLGVEFVSLSKAGFQDLVKLQARVQTLTNSAVS
;
A
#
# COMPACT_ATOMS: atom_id res chain seq x y z
N MET A 1 7.04 -25.01 12.98
CA MET A 1 5.83 -25.74 12.52
C MET A 1 6.04 -26.08 11.05
N LYS A 2 6.04 -27.35 10.66
CA LYS A 2 6.19 -27.75 9.25
C LYS A 2 4.86 -27.55 8.52
N ALA A 3 4.91 -26.93 7.35
CA ALA A 3 3.80 -26.79 6.42
C ALA A 3 3.18 -28.14 6.04
N THR A 4 1.84 -28.22 5.97
CA THR A 4 1.08 -29.48 5.81
C THR A 4 0.50 -29.64 4.39
N ALA A 5 1.02 -28.96 3.38
CA ALA A 5 0.55 -29.18 2.01
C ALA A 5 1.22 -30.43 1.40
N THR A 6 0.50 -31.55 1.39
CA THR A 6 0.88 -32.79 0.71
C THR A 6 0.41 -32.79 -0.75
N GLN A 7 1.14 -33.50 -1.62
CA GLN A 7 0.79 -33.71 -3.02
C GLN A 7 -0.63 -34.28 -3.17
N SER A 8 -1.33 -33.92 -4.24
CA SER A 8 -2.63 -34.48 -4.59
C SER A 8 -2.80 -34.58 -6.09
N ALA A 9 -3.84 -35.30 -6.57
CA ALA A 9 -4.12 -35.40 -8.01
C ALA A 9 -4.31 -34.03 -8.69
N ASN A 10 -4.76 -33.02 -7.94
CA ASN A 10 -4.96 -31.65 -8.43
C ASN A 10 -3.70 -30.76 -8.28
N TYR A 11 -2.74 -31.19 -7.47
CA TYR A 11 -1.46 -30.52 -7.21
C TYR A 11 -0.36 -31.58 -7.13
N PRO A 12 0.12 -32.11 -8.27
CA PRO A 12 1.26 -33.02 -8.28
C PRO A 12 2.50 -32.28 -7.74
N GLN A 13 3.46 -33.02 -7.18
CA GLN A 13 4.61 -32.43 -6.51
C GLN A 13 5.40 -31.47 -7.42
N VAL A 14 5.55 -31.82 -8.70
CA VAL A 14 6.22 -30.97 -9.70
C VAL A 14 5.58 -29.58 -9.83
N VAL A 15 4.24 -29.53 -9.84
CA VAL A 15 3.50 -28.26 -9.90
C VAL A 15 3.69 -27.46 -8.61
N ILE A 16 3.70 -28.14 -7.45
CA ILE A 16 3.94 -27.48 -6.16
C ILE A 16 5.35 -26.86 -6.14
N ASP A 17 6.37 -27.60 -6.56
CA ASP A 17 7.76 -27.15 -6.56
C ASP A 17 7.95 -25.96 -7.51
N GLU A 18 7.32 -25.99 -8.69
CA GLU A 18 7.34 -24.90 -9.65
C GLU A 18 6.63 -23.65 -9.14
N MET A 19 5.45 -23.81 -8.52
CA MET A 19 4.71 -22.71 -7.89
C MET A 19 5.53 -22.03 -6.79
N VAL A 20 6.19 -22.82 -5.93
CA VAL A 20 7.05 -22.29 -4.87
C VAL A 20 8.25 -21.58 -5.48
N SER A 21 8.96 -22.21 -6.41
CA SER A 21 10.16 -21.63 -7.03
C SER A 21 9.88 -20.31 -7.75
N ARG A 22 8.80 -20.22 -8.55
CA ARG A 22 8.44 -18.95 -9.23
C ARG A 22 8.04 -17.87 -8.23
N TYR A 23 7.22 -18.21 -7.25
CA TYR A 23 6.75 -17.24 -6.27
C TYR A 23 7.86 -16.75 -5.33
N GLU A 24 8.81 -17.62 -4.96
CA GLU A 24 9.99 -17.20 -4.17
C GLU A 24 10.92 -16.28 -4.96
N ALA A 25 11.05 -16.48 -6.28
CA ALA A 25 11.82 -15.60 -7.15
C ALA A 25 11.16 -14.22 -7.32
N GLU A 26 9.83 -14.19 -7.42
CA GLU A 26 9.05 -12.96 -7.57
C GLU A 26 7.76 -13.03 -6.72
N PRO A 27 7.79 -12.63 -5.44
CA PRO A 27 6.67 -12.78 -4.50
C PRO A 27 5.60 -11.71 -4.71
N THR A 28 5.10 -11.59 -5.94
CA THR A 28 4.12 -10.57 -6.34
C THR A 28 2.75 -11.18 -6.59
N ARG A 29 1.73 -10.31 -6.67
CA ARG A 29 0.38 -10.75 -7.06
C ARG A 29 0.33 -11.19 -8.53
N ALA A 30 1.11 -10.56 -9.41
CA ALA A 30 1.15 -10.92 -10.83
C ALA A 30 1.61 -12.37 -11.03
N THR A 31 2.67 -12.79 -10.32
CA THR A 31 3.18 -14.17 -10.36
C THR A 31 2.13 -15.19 -9.93
N VAL A 32 1.30 -14.86 -8.93
CA VAL A 32 0.16 -15.71 -8.53
C VAL A 32 -0.87 -15.85 -9.64
N ASP A 33 -1.17 -14.75 -10.33
CA ASP A 33 -2.19 -14.73 -11.38
C ASP A 33 -1.67 -15.48 -12.63
N GLU A 34 -0.38 -15.40 -12.95
CA GLU A 34 0.29 -16.19 -14.00
C GLU A 34 0.25 -17.69 -13.70
N LEU A 35 0.66 -18.09 -12.49
CA LEU A 35 0.60 -19.49 -12.03
C LEU A 35 -0.84 -20.04 -12.06
N ALA A 36 -1.82 -19.19 -11.77
CA ALA A 36 -3.22 -19.57 -11.80
C ALA A 36 -3.69 -19.88 -13.24
N VAL A 37 -3.29 -19.05 -14.21
CA VAL A 37 -3.59 -19.29 -15.63
C VAL A 37 -2.86 -20.53 -16.14
N GLU A 38 -1.58 -20.67 -15.83
CA GLU A 38 -0.73 -21.78 -16.30
C GLU A 38 -1.22 -23.15 -15.83
N PHE A 39 -1.62 -23.26 -14.57
CA PHE A 39 -2.07 -24.53 -13.98
C PHE A 39 -3.58 -24.75 -14.00
N ASP A 40 -4.33 -23.89 -14.70
CA ASP A 40 -5.79 -23.87 -14.75
C ASP A 40 -6.41 -23.93 -13.33
N LYS A 41 -5.98 -22.99 -12.48
CA LYS A 41 -6.42 -22.83 -11.09
C LYS A 41 -6.96 -21.43 -10.87
N SER A 42 -7.68 -21.25 -9.76
CA SER A 42 -7.98 -19.91 -9.28
C SER A 42 -6.79 -19.34 -8.52
N ALA A 43 -6.55 -18.03 -8.65
CA ALA A 43 -5.57 -17.30 -7.85
C ALA A 43 -5.78 -17.54 -6.34
N ARG A 44 -7.03 -17.69 -5.89
CA ARG A 44 -7.36 -18.00 -4.50
C ARG A 44 -6.82 -19.38 -4.07
N SER A 45 -6.90 -20.38 -4.93
CA SER A 45 -6.37 -21.73 -4.66
C SER A 45 -4.84 -21.74 -4.64
N VAL A 46 -4.21 -20.99 -5.54
CA VAL A 46 -2.75 -20.78 -5.58
C VAL A 46 -2.27 -20.14 -4.27
N ILE A 47 -2.90 -19.03 -3.85
CA ILE A 47 -2.58 -18.35 -2.59
C ILE A 47 -2.78 -19.28 -1.40
N ALA A 48 -3.88 -20.03 -1.36
CA ALA A 48 -4.14 -20.98 -0.28
C ALA A 48 -3.05 -22.06 -0.21
N LYS A 49 -2.58 -22.55 -1.35
CA LYS A 49 -1.48 -23.53 -1.42
C LYS A 49 -0.16 -22.94 -0.93
N LEU A 50 0.24 -21.78 -1.45
CA LEU A 50 1.47 -21.08 -1.03
C LEU A 50 1.42 -20.67 0.45
N SER A 51 0.24 -20.29 0.96
CA SER A 51 0.01 -19.98 2.37
C SER A 51 0.14 -21.22 3.26
N ALA A 52 -0.42 -22.35 2.83
CA ALA A 52 -0.30 -23.62 3.55
C ALA A 52 1.16 -24.13 3.58
N LEU A 53 1.95 -23.77 2.56
CA LEU A 53 3.40 -23.99 2.48
C LEU A 53 4.22 -22.97 3.28
N GLY A 54 3.59 -21.89 3.77
CA GLY A 54 4.26 -20.83 4.53
C GLY A 54 5.07 -19.86 3.68
N VAL A 55 4.95 -19.91 2.36
CA VAL A 55 5.75 -19.12 1.40
C VAL A 55 5.03 -17.83 1.01
N TYR A 56 3.69 -17.82 1.03
CA TYR A 56 2.92 -16.66 0.60
C TYR A 56 3.14 -15.43 1.49
N VAL A 57 3.53 -14.31 0.86
CA VAL A 57 3.69 -13.01 1.51
C VAL A 57 2.46 -12.16 1.20
N ALA A 58 1.67 -11.86 2.24
CA ALA A 58 0.51 -10.99 2.10
C ALA A 58 0.95 -9.58 1.71
N ALA A 59 0.32 -9.00 0.68
CA ALA A 59 0.61 -7.64 0.26
C ALA A 59 0.44 -6.66 1.44
N VAL A 60 1.46 -5.83 1.65
CA VAL A 60 1.39 -4.75 2.64
C VAL A 60 0.26 -3.83 2.23
N LYS A 61 -0.76 -3.71 3.07
CA LYS A 61 -1.86 -2.77 2.82
C LYS A 61 -1.25 -1.39 2.67
N ALA A 62 -1.47 -0.75 1.52
CA ALA A 62 -1.05 0.63 1.32
C ALA A 62 -1.50 1.46 2.53
N ALA A 63 -0.55 2.22 3.11
CA ALA A 63 -0.80 3.00 4.31
C ALA A 63 -2.07 3.84 4.09
N LYS A 64 -2.98 3.77 5.08
CA LYS A 64 -4.21 4.57 5.12
C LYS A 64 -3.88 6.01 4.71
N ARG A 65 -4.73 6.60 3.86
CA ARG A 65 -4.70 8.00 3.43
C ARG A 65 -4.17 8.89 4.57
N PRO A 66 -3.31 9.89 4.28
CA PRO A 66 -2.81 10.80 5.31
C PRO A 66 -3.99 11.34 6.12
N ALA A 67 -3.76 11.51 7.43
CA ALA A 67 -4.79 11.98 8.34
C ALA A 67 -5.48 13.23 7.76
N GLN A 68 -6.81 13.26 7.83
CA GLN A 68 -7.58 14.39 7.33
C GLN A 68 -7.20 15.62 8.16
N VAL A 69 -6.39 16.50 7.58
CA VAL A 69 -6.05 17.79 8.20
C VAL A 69 -7.30 18.63 8.25
N ARG A 70 -7.75 19.01 9.44
CA ARG A 70 -8.89 19.90 9.59
C ARG A 70 -8.44 21.33 9.40
N LYS A 71 -9.32 22.13 8.81
CA LYS A 71 -9.06 23.55 8.52
C LYS A 71 -8.64 24.33 9.76
N ALA A 72 -9.25 24.06 10.91
CA ALA A 72 -8.92 24.71 12.17
C ALA A 72 -7.49 24.40 12.62
N ASP A 73 -7.06 23.14 12.54
CA ASP A 73 -5.74 22.69 12.97
C ASP A 73 -4.63 23.34 12.13
N LEU A 74 -4.86 23.50 10.82
CA LEU A 74 -3.90 24.14 9.92
C LEU A 74 -3.83 25.66 10.12
N VAL A 75 -4.97 26.32 10.36
CA VAL A 75 -4.98 27.76 10.66
C VAL A 75 -4.28 28.02 12.00
N ALA A 76 -4.59 27.24 13.04
CA ALA A 76 -3.96 27.38 14.36
C ALA A 76 -2.43 27.20 14.31
N SER A 77 -1.93 26.20 13.59
CA SER A 77 -0.48 26.00 13.42
C SER A 77 0.20 27.20 12.73
N ILE A 78 -0.45 27.80 11.73
CA ILE A 78 0.09 28.96 11.01
C ILE A 78 0.04 30.22 11.89
N GLU A 79 -1.04 30.41 12.65
CA GLU A 79 -1.19 31.52 13.59
C GLU A 79 -0.15 31.45 14.72
N GLU A 80 0.14 30.24 15.21
CA GLU A 80 1.19 29.98 16.21
C GLU A 80 2.58 30.27 15.66
N ASP A 81 2.92 29.79 14.46
CA ASP A 81 4.23 30.00 13.85
C ASP A 81 4.49 31.46 13.48
N LEU A 82 3.44 32.20 13.09
CA LEU A 82 3.56 33.59 12.62
C LEU A 82 3.23 34.63 13.70
N GLY A 83 2.61 34.23 14.82
CA GLY A 83 2.18 35.12 15.89
C GLY A 83 1.07 36.11 15.48
N VAL A 84 0.27 35.77 14.46
CA VAL A 84 -0.78 36.65 13.88
C VAL A 84 -2.06 35.85 13.67
N GLU A 85 -3.22 36.41 14.06
CA GLU A 85 -4.54 35.79 13.85
C GLU A 85 -5.09 36.08 12.45
N PHE A 86 -5.62 35.05 11.78
CA PHE A 86 -6.18 35.14 10.43
C PHE A 86 -7.70 34.87 10.42
N VAL A 87 -8.45 35.90 10.81
CA VAL A 87 -9.92 35.89 10.83
C VAL A 87 -10.55 35.52 9.47
N SER A 88 -9.89 35.82 8.34
CA SER A 88 -10.38 35.52 6.98
C SER A 88 -10.00 34.12 6.45
N LEU A 89 -8.88 33.53 6.90
CA LEU A 89 -8.49 32.16 6.52
C LEU A 89 -9.49 31.13 7.07
N SER A 90 -10.14 31.44 8.19
CA SER A 90 -11.28 30.69 8.73
C SER A 90 -12.47 30.57 7.74
N LYS A 91 -12.54 31.42 6.71
CA LYS A 91 -13.58 31.42 5.65
C LYS A 91 -13.13 30.90 4.29
N ALA A 92 -11.82 30.65 4.09
CA ALA A 92 -11.29 30.15 2.81
C ALA A 92 -11.85 28.77 2.40
N GLY A 93 -12.11 28.57 1.11
CA GLY A 93 -12.62 27.29 0.59
C GLY A 93 -11.54 26.20 0.50
N PHE A 94 -11.96 24.94 0.37
CA PHE A 94 -11.05 23.78 0.27
C PHE A 94 -9.99 23.93 -0.83
N GLN A 95 -10.39 24.39 -2.01
CA GLN A 95 -9.49 24.55 -3.16
C GLN A 95 -8.43 25.63 -2.94
N ASP A 96 -8.76 26.69 -2.19
CA ASP A 96 -7.82 27.78 -1.92
C ASP A 96 -6.75 27.34 -0.90
N LEU A 97 -7.14 26.53 0.08
CA LEU A 97 -6.22 25.98 1.08
C LEU A 97 -5.24 24.96 0.49
N VAL A 98 -5.70 24.10 -0.43
CA VAL A 98 -4.82 23.15 -1.14
C VAL A 98 -3.77 23.89 -1.98
N LYS A 99 -4.15 24.98 -2.65
CA LYS A 99 -3.22 25.84 -3.40
C LYS A 99 -2.21 26.52 -2.48
N LEU A 100 -2.66 27.03 -1.33
CA LEU A 100 -1.79 27.68 -0.35
C LEU A 100 -0.78 26.69 0.25
N GLN A 101 -1.23 25.51 0.67
CA GLN A 101 -0.37 24.45 1.19
C GLN A 101 0.69 24.02 0.17
N ALA A 102 0.29 23.79 -1.08
CA ALA A 102 1.21 23.43 -2.16
C ALA A 102 2.27 24.53 -2.36
N ARG A 103 1.87 25.82 -2.32
CA ARG A 103 2.81 26.93 -2.47
C ARG A 103 3.79 27.02 -1.30
N VAL A 104 3.31 26.88 -0.06
CA VAL A 104 4.18 26.91 1.13
C VAL A 104 5.20 25.78 1.08
N GLN A 105 4.80 24.56 0.73
CA GLN A 105 5.72 23.42 0.61
C GLN A 105 6.81 23.65 -0.45
N THR A 106 6.49 24.34 -1.55
CA THR A 106 7.51 24.71 -2.54
C THR A 106 8.52 25.72 -1.99
N LEU A 107 8.07 26.67 -1.16
CA LEU A 107 8.95 27.69 -0.59
C LEU A 107 9.88 27.12 0.48
N THR A 108 9.39 26.21 1.33
CA THR A 108 10.23 25.55 2.35
C THR A 108 11.24 24.60 1.72
N ASN A 109 10.84 23.83 0.69
CA ASN A 109 11.76 22.93 -0.01
C ASN A 109 12.84 23.68 -0.80
N SER A 110 12.53 24.87 -1.34
CA SER A 110 13.51 25.71 -2.03
C SER A 110 14.49 26.44 -1.10
N ALA A 111 14.20 26.57 0.20
CA ALA A 111 15.11 27.19 1.17
C ALA A 111 16.15 26.21 1.75
N VAL A 112 16.06 24.91 1.42
CA VAL A 112 16.95 23.83 1.91
C VAL A 112 17.87 23.32 0.80
N SER A 113 18.03 24.08 -0.30
CA SER A 113 19.04 23.85 -1.34
C SER A 113 19.93 25.08 -1.47
#